data_AF-A0A851MMX6-F1
#
_entry.id   AF-A0A851MMX6-F1
#
_cell.length_a   1.000
_cell.length_b   1.000
_cell.length_c   1.000
_cell.angle_alpha   90.00
_cell.angle_beta   90.00
_cell.angle_gamma   90.00
#
_symmetry.space_group_name_H-M   'P 1'
#
loop_
_entity.id
_entity.type
_entity.pdbx_description
1 polymer ?
#
loop_
_entity_poly.entity_id
_entity_poly.type
_entity_poly.pdbx_seq_one_letter_code
_entity_poly.pdbx_strand_id
1 'polypeptide(L)'
;AELRPLLREEDELHGDILQQDFLDTYNNLTLKTLMGLEWVSRFCPNATYVMKADHDVFLNLEFLVRRLLLPPRREFLTGYVYRGTGPLRSPAYKWFVPRQ
;
A
#
# COMPACT_ATOMS: atom_id res chain seq x y z
N ALA A 1 -4.82 -22.50 -9.03
CA ALA A 1 -6.00 -22.42 -9.92
C ALA A 1 -7.31 -22.35 -9.12
N GLU A 2 -7.38 -23.01 -7.95
CA GLU A 2 -8.60 -23.11 -7.12
C GLU A 2 -9.09 -21.79 -6.48
N LEU A 3 -8.25 -20.78 -6.32
CA LEU A 3 -8.63 -19.52 -5.67
C LEU A 3 -9.31 -18.50 -6.60
N ARG A 4 -9.24 -18.67 -7.93
CA ARG A 4 -9.81 -17.70 -8.88
C ARG A 4 -11.34 -17.61 -8.81
N PRO A 5 -12.09 -18.72 -8.68
CA PRO A 5 -13.54 -18.65 -8.50
C PRO A 5 -13.95 -17.94 -7.21
N LEU A 6 -13.27 -18.26 -6.09
CA LEU A 6 -13.54 -17.63 -4.79
C LEU A 6 -13.24 -16.13 -4.80
N LEU A 7 -12.16 -15.71 -5.47
CA LEU A 7 -11.86 -14.28 -5.65
C LEU A 7 -12.93 -13.56 -6.47
N ARG A 8 -13.52 -14.22 -7.46
CA ARG A 8 -14.61 -13.63 -8.24
C ARG A 8 -15.88 -13.49 -7.40
N GLU A 9 -16.22 -14.51 -6.61
CA GLU A 9 -17.38 -14.46 -5.72
C GLU A 9 -17.23 -13.35 -4.67
N GLU A 10 -16.03 -13.18 -4.11
CA GLU A 10 -15.73 -12.10 -3.15
C GLU A 10 -15.85 -10.72 -3.81
N ASP A 11 -15.29 -10.53 -5.01
CA ASP A 11 -15.37 -9.28 -5.76
C ASP A 11 -16.81 -8.97 -6.20
N GLU A 12 -17.58 -9.98 -6.61
CA GLU A 12 -19.01 -9.84 -6.92
C GLU A 12 -19.83 -9.44 -5.68
N LEU A 13 -19.43 -9.87 -4.48
CA LEU A 13 -20.12 -9.56 -3.23
C LEU A 13 -19.78 -8.17 -2.68
N HIS A 14 -18.51 -7.76 -2.76
CA HIS A 14 -18.01 -6.55 -2.10
C HIS A 14 -17.63 -5.42 -3.06
N GLY A 15 -17.14 -5.75 -4.25
CA GLY A 15 -16.76 -4.78 -5.29
C GLY A 15 -15.62 -3.84 -4.88
N ASP A 16 -14.79 -4.26 -3.93
CA ASP A 16 -13.66 -3.48 -3.38
C ASP A 16 -12.29 -4.08 -3.70
N ILE A 17 -12.24 -5.10 -4.58
CA ILE A 17 -10.99 -5.63 -5.09
C ILE A 17 -10.47 -4.77 -6.25
N LEU A 18 -9.18 -4.49 -6.16
CA LEU A 18 -8.40 -4.02 -7.29
C LEU A 18 -7.30 -5.03 -7.64
N GLN A 19 -7.41 -5.64 -8.81
CA GLN A 19 -6.50 -6.68 -9.28
C GLN A 19 -5.75 -6.24 -10.55
N GLN A 20 -4.46 -6.56 -10.63
CA GLN A 20 -3.62 -6.28 -11.79
C GLN A 20 -2.73 -7.48 -12.13
N ASP A 21 -2.31 -7.58 -13.39
CA ASP A 21 -1.56 -8.71 -13.93
C ASP A 21 -0.05 -8.61 -13.62
N PHE A 22 0.31 -8.91 -12.37
CA PHE A 22 1.69 -9.16 -11.97
C PHE A 22 1.74 -10.24 -10.89
N LEU A 23 2.89 -10.90 -10.76
CA LEU A 23 3.07 -11.89 -9.70
C LEU A 23 3.18 -11.19 -8.34
N ASP A 24 2.19 -11.37 -7.48
CA ASP A 24 2.18 -10.79 -6.15
C ASP A 24 3.22 -11.49 -5.25
N THR A 25 4.35 -10.82 -5.05
CA THR A 25 5.46 -11.29 -4.21
C THR A 25 6.04 -10.12 -3.43
N TYR A 26 6.78 -10.43 -2.36
CA TYR A 26 7.45 -9.42 -1.54
C TYR A 26 8.36 -8.48 -2.35
N ASN A 27 9.05 -9.03 -3.36
CA ASN A 27 9.93 -8.27 -4.24
C ASN A 27 9.17 -7.35 -5.21
N ASN A 28 7.91 -7.67 -5.50
CA ASN A 28 7.05 -6.92 -6.42
C ASN A 28 6.12 -5.91 -5.71
N LEU A 29 6.28 -5.69 -4.40
CA LEU A 29 5.46 -4.72 -3.67
C LEU A 29 5.61 -3.28 -4.19
N THR A 30 6.74 -2.95 -4.83
CA THR A 30 6.91 -1.68 -5.55
C THR A 30 5.91 -1.56 -6.70
N LEU A 31 5.72 -2.62 -7.49
CA LEU A 31 4.72 -2.65 -8.57
C LEU A 31 3.32 -2.49 -8.00
N LYS A 32 3.00 -3.22 -6.92
CA LYS A 32 1.70 -3.11 -6.23
C LYS A 32 1.43 -1.68 -5.73
N THR A 33 2.45 -1.00 -5.20
CA THR A 33 2.35 0.39 -4.73
C THR A 33 2.12 1.37 -5.88
N LEU A 34 2.90 1.27 -6.96
CA LEU A 34 2.75 2.12 -8.13
C LEU A 34 1.38 1.96 -8.78
N MET A 35 0.90 0.72 -8.86
CA MET A 35 -0.41 0.36 -9.38
C MET A 35 -1.56 0.97 -8.54
N GLY A 36 -1.47 0.92 -7.21
CA GLY A 36 -2.43 1.59 -6.33
C GLY A 36 -2.44 3.12 -6.51
N LEU A 37 -1.26 3.74 -6.62
CA LEU A 37 -1.15 5.19 -6.86
C LEU A 37 -1.70 5.60 -8.23
N GLU A 38 -1.42 4.82 -9.28
CA GLU A 38 -1.96 5.03 -10.62
C GLU A 38 -3.49 4.96 -10.61
N TRP A 39 -4.06 3.95 -9.96
CA TRP A 39 -5.50 3.79 -9.87
C TRP A 39 -6.15 4.98 -9.16
N VAL A 40 -5.61 5.38 -7.99
CA VAL A 40 -6.13 6.55 -7.26
C VAL A 40 -6.05 7.81 -8.12
N SER A 41 -4.94 8.02 -8.85
CA SER A 41 -4.79 9.17 -9.74
C SER A 41 -5.83 9.22 -10.87
N ARG A 42 -6.31 8.06 -11.33
CA ARG A 42 -7.28 7.98 -12.45
C ARG A 42 -8.72 8.02 -11.97
N PHE A 43 -9.03 7.33 -10.88
CA PHE A 43 -10.40 7.05 -10.46
C PHE A 43 -10.84 7.81 -9.21
N CYS A 44 -9.92 8.47 -8.50
CA CYS A 44 -10.22 9.25 -7.29
C CYS A 44 -9.68 10.69 -7.36
N PRO A 45 -10.04 11.49 -8.38
CA PRO A 45 -9.49 12.84 -8.58
C PRO A 45 -9.80 13.82 -7.43
N ASN A 46 -10.83 13.52 -6.63
CA ASN A 46 -11.27 14.36 -5.51
C ASN A 46 -10.77 13.86 -4.14
N ALA A 47 -9.98 12.78 -4.08
CA ALA A 47 -9.43 12.30 -2.82
C ALA A 47 -8.44 13.34 -2.25
N THR A 48 -8.72 13.84 -1.04
CA THR A 48 -7.83 14.80 -0.36
C THR A 48 -6.62 14.10 0.26
N TYR A 49 -6.80 12.85 0.68
CA TYR A 49 -5.76 12.03 1.31
C TYR A 49 -5.87 10.60 0.81
N VAL A 50 -4.73 9.92 0.74
CA VAL A 50 -4.60 8.51 0.44
C VAL A 50 -3.79 7.87 1.55
N MET A 51 -4.24 6.72 2.03
CA MET A 51 -3.51 5.93 3.01
C MET A 51 -3.21 4.56 2.42
N LYS A 52 -1.95 4.15 2.51
CA LYS A 52 -1.53 2.79 2.23
C LYS A 52 -1.26 2.10 3.56
N ALA A 53 -1.91 0.97 3.78
CA ALA A 53 -1.76 0.14 4.97
C ALA A 53 -1.71 -1.33 4.53
N ASP A 54 -1.03 -2.17 5.31
CA ASP A 54 -1.02 -3.61 5.06
C ASP A 54 -2.25 -4.26 5.72
N HIS A 55 -2.58 -5.50 5.34
CA HIS A 55 -3.79 -6.17 5.87
C HIS A 55 -3.64 -6.61 7.33
N ASP A 56 -2.43 -6.55 7.88
CA ASP A 56 -2.05 -6.97 9.23
C ASP A 56 -1.81 -5.78 10.17
N VAL A 57 -2.29 -4.57 9.81
CA VAL A 57 -2.22 -3.39 10.67
C VAL A 57 -3.58 -2.97 11.21
N PHE A 58 -3.60 -2.44 12.43
CA PHE A 58 -4.76 -1.76 12.99
C PHE A 58 -4.69 -0.25 12.73
N LEU A 59 -5.80 0.35 12.30
CA LEU A 59 -5.91 1.79 12.05
C LEU A 59 -6.83 2.47 13.05
N ASN A 60 -6.28 3.39 13.86
CA ASN A 60 -7.09 4.31 14.65
C ASN A 60 -7.55 5.50 13.78
N LEU A 61 -8.67 5.31 13.07
CA LEU A 61 -9.21 6.30 12.12
C LEU A 61 -9.63 7.60 12.81
N GLU A 62 -10.19 7.54 14.03
CA GLU A 62 -10.59 8.74 14.76
C GLU A 62 -9.37 9.61 15.05
N PHE A 63 -8.29 9.01 15.58
CA PHE A 63 -7.05 9.72 15.84
C PHE A 63 -6.48 10.31 14.55
N LEU A 64 -6.41 9.51 13.47
CA LEU A 64 -5.89 9.97 12.19
C LEU A 64 -6.66 11.21 11.67
N VAL A 65 -7.98 11.12 11.56
CA VAL A 65 -8.80 12.19 11.01
C VAL A 65 -8.76 13.43 11.92
N ARG A 66 -9.02 13.26 13.22
CA ARG A 66 -9.18 14.40 14.15
C ARG A 66 -7.87 15.04 14.57
N ARG A 67 -6.77 14.29 14.64
CA ARG A 67 -5.49 14.78 15.17
C ARG A 67 -4.46 15.09 14.09
N LEU A 68 -4.51 14.43 12.94
CA LEU A 68 -3.49 14.59 11.89
C LEU A 68 -4.00 15.32 10.65
N LEU A 69 -5.24 15.06 10.23
CA LEU A 69 -5.77 15.53 8.95
C LEU A 69 -6.64 16.79 9.02
N LEU A 70 -7.00 17.24 10.23
CA LEU A 70 -7.78 18.46 10.46
C LEU A 70 -6.94 19.52 11.19
N PRO A 71 -6.83 20.76 10.65
CA PRO A 71 -7.39 21.21 9.36
C PRO A 71 -6.68 20.56 8.16
N PRO A 72 -7.28 20.57 6.95
CA PRO A 72 -6.69 19.99 5.76
C PRO A 72 -5.27 20.50 5.48
N ARG A 73 -4.34 19.58 5.20
CA ARG A 73 -2.93 19.87 4.92
C ARG A 73 -2.64 19.58 3.45
N ARG A 74 -1.92 20.50 2.81
CA ARG A 74 -1.35 20.31 1.47
C ARG A 74 0.08 19.81 1.58
N GLU A 75 0.55 19.10 0.55
CA GLU A 75 1.94 18.61 0.47
C GLU A 75 2.35 17.80 1.72
N PHE A 76 1.42 16.96 2.20
CA PHE A 76 1.55 16.25 3.46
C PHE A 76 1.81 14.76 3.24
N LEU A 77 2.88 14.26 3.84
CA LEU A 77 3.17 12.83 3.98
C LEU A 77 3.57 12.57 5.43
N THR A 78 3.03 11.51 6.03
CA THR A 78 3.33 11.13 7.42
C THR A 78 3.46 9.62 7.57
N GLY A 79 4.07 9.20 8.67
CA GLY A 79 4.35 7.80 8.98
C GLY A 79 5.69 7.65 9.71
N TYR A 80 6.14 6.41 9.88
CA TYR A 80 7.47 6.14 10.40
C TYR A 80 8.50 6.25 9.26
N VAL A 81 9.39 7.24 9.36
CA VAL A 81 10.41 7.52 8.32
C VAL A 81 11.74 6.91 8.72
N TYR A 82 12.18 5.90 7.97
CA TYR A 82 13.55 5.38 8.08
C TYR A 82 14.54 6.41 7.53
N ARG A 83 15.46 6.90 8.39
CA ARG A 83 16.49 7.87 8.03
C ARG A 83 17.87 7.26 8.19
N GLY A 84 18.79 7.60 7.28
CA GLY A 84 20.19 7.16 7.36
C GLY A 84 20.40 5.66 7.14
N THR A 85 19.41 4.95 6.57
CA THR A 85 19.50 3.52 6.30
C THR A 85 19.91 3.25 4.85
N GLY A 86 20.97 2.47 4.63
CA GLY A 86 21.34 1.94 3.32
C GLY A 86 20.77 0.53 3.07
N PRO A 87 21.02 -0.06 1.89
CA PRO A 87 20.56 -1.42 1.59
C PRO A 87 21.21 -2.44 2.53
N LEU A 88 20.40 -3.35 3.11
CA LEU A 88 20.91 -4.40 3.97
C LEU A 88 21.70 -5.43 3.15
N ARG A 89 22.95 -5.70 3.55
CA ARG A 89 23.88 -6.54 2.77
C ARG A 89 24.13 -7.93 3.34
N SER A 90 23.55 -8.25 4.50
CA SER A 90 23.65 -9.60 5.05
C SER A 90 22.49 -10.46 4.55
N PRO A 91 22.75 -11.66 3.98
CA PRO A 91 21.72 -12.61 3.58
C PRO A 91 20.82 -13.10 4.73
N ALA A 92 21.23 -12.88 5.99
CA ALA A 92 20.41 -13.20 7.15
C ALA A 92 19.18 -12.31 7.31
N TYR A 93 19.15 -11.14 6.65
CA TYR A 93 18.01 -10.23 6.72
C TYR A 93 16.98 -10.53 5.62
N LYS A 94 15.69 -10.46 5.99
CA LYS A 94 14.56 -10.54 5.06
C LYS A 94 14.69 -9.58 3.86
N TRP A 95 15.25 -8.38 4.08
CA TRP A 95 15.41 -7.33 3.07
C TRP A 95 16.83 -7.26 2.48
N PHE A 96 17.50 -8.40 2.39
CA PHE A 96 18.83 -8.48 1.78
C PHE A 96 18.81 -7.96 0.32
N VAL A 97 19.79 -7.12 -0.01
CA VAL A 97 20.07 -6.64 -1.36
C VAL A 97 21.53 -6.94 -1.70
N PRO A 98 21.83 -7.77 -2.72
CA PRO A 98 23.19 -8.08 -3.12
C PRO A 98 23.93 -6.86 -3.68
N ARG A 99 25.26 -6.88 -3.64
CA ARG A 99 26.09 -5.93 -4.40
C ARG A 99 26.00 -6.27 -5.89
N GLN A 100 26.14 -5.26 -6.73
CA GLN A 100 26.24 -5.40 -8.18
C GLN A 100 27.49 -6.19 -8.56
#